data_AF-G3P7S0-F1
#
_entry.id   AF-G3P7S0-F1
#
_cell.length_a   1.000
_cell.length_b   1.000
_cell.length_c   1.000
_cell.angle_alpha   90.00
_cell.angle_beta   90.00
_cell.angle_gamma   90.00
#
_symmetry.space_group_name_H-M   'P 1'
#
loop_
_entity.id
_entity.type
_entity.pdbx_description
1 polymer ?
#
loop_
_entity_poly.entity_id
_entity_poly.type
_entity_poly.pdbx_seq_one_letter_code
_entity_poly.pdbx_strand_id
1 'polypeptide(L)'
;MSVFMDLNLNYTTDKSRMRSLIETAAHLGFSTVAINHVFEPTAKKKQEIPSPTLIKELIDELPAVQGRSRPIRVLNRLTVVMSDSSHFRPNAAEYRGFDLLAVQPTTEKLFHAACMLYEVDIICVSVTEKLPFFFKRAPVNGAVGRGVVFEVSYSAAIRDSTRRRYTIANAVSLMESCRGKNVILSSAAEKPLEIRGPYDITNLGLLFGLSDADAKDAVSTTCRSVVLHAETRKLASGIIYTMKSCTESSSLQGAPPADTGEAPAAKRAKPHLT
;
A
#
# COMPACT_ATOMS: atom_id res chain seq x y z
N MET A 1 -1.95 20.14 -0.48
CA MET A 1 -1.84 19.33 -1.70
C MET A 1 -2.29 17.90 -1.40
N SER A 2 -3.15 17.31 -2.23
CA SER A 2 -3.51 15.89 -2.15
C SER A 2 -2.28 15.01 -2.34
N VAL A 3 -2.23 13.90 -1.62
CA VAL A 3 -1.10 12.95 -1.59
C VAL A 3 -1.55 11.76 -2.43
N PHE A 4 -1.07 11.67 -3.67
CA PHE A 4 -1.43 10.57 -4.57
C PHE A 4 -0.55 9.35 -4.29
N MET A 5 -1.16 8.17 -4.37
CA MET A 5 -0.50 6.90 -4.10
C MET A 5 -0.88 5.85 -5.14
N ASP A 6 0.07 5.00 -5.52
CA ASP A 6 -0.19 3.79 -6.30
C ASP A 6 0.18 2.56 -5.48
N LEU A 7 -0.82 1.78 -5.08
CA LEU A 7 -0.64 0.67 -4.14
C LEU A 7 -0.40 -0.68 -4.83
N ASN A 8 -0.13 -0.72 -6.14
CA ASN A 8 0.11 -1.98 -6.86
C ASN A 8 1.13 -1.85 -8.00
N LEU A 9 2.42 -1.94 -7.69
CA LEU A 9 3.48 -2.16 -8.68
C LEU A 9 3.95 -3.61 -8.59
N ASN A 10 3.90 -4.38 -9.68
CA ASN A 10 4.26 -5.80 -9.61
C ASN A 10 5.77 -5.97 -9.40
N TYR A 11 6.14 -6.73 -8.37
CA TYR A 11 7.53 -7.06 -8.09
C TYR A 11 8.16 -7.83 -9.26
N THR A 12 9.37 -7.43 -9.64
CA THR A 12 10.19 -8.11 -10.64
C THR A 12 11.60 -8.30 -10.09
N THR A 13 12.25 -9.42 -10.42
CA THR A 13 13.65 -9.70 -10.03
C THR A 13 14.68 -8.78 -10.70
N ASP A 14 14.31 -8.16 -11.82
CA ASP A 14 15.08 -7.19 -12.57
C ASP A 14 15.09 -5.82 -11.86
N LYS A 15 16.19 -5.53 -11.15
CA LYS A 15 16.38 -4.28 -10.40
C LYS A 15 16.32 -3.04 -11.27
N SER A 16 16.83 -3.11 -12.50
CA SER A 16 16.83 -1.97 -13.43
C SER A 16 15.40 -1.58 -13.80
N ARG A 17 14.57 -2.57 -14.10
CA ARG A 17 13.14 -2.37 -14.37
C ARG A 17 12.41 -1.84 -13.16
N MET A 18 12.68 -2.38 -11.97
CA MET A 18 12.03 -1.90 -10.75
C MET A 18 12.39 -0.46 -10.44
N ARG A 19 13.67 -0.09 -10.61
CA ARG A 19 14.12 1.29 -10.48
C ARG A 19 13.42 2.22 -11.45
N SER A 20 13.34 1.83 -12.73
CA SER A 20 12.64 2.62 -13.75
C SER A 20 11.15 2.80 -13.45
N LEU A 21 10.47 1.78 -12.92
CA LEU A 21 9.08 1.88 -12.47
C LEU A 21 8.90 2.93 -11.36
N ILE A 22 9.77 2.88 -10.34
CA ILE A 22 9.71 3.79 -9.19
C ILE A 22 10.08 5.23 -9.59
N GLU A 23 11.09 5.40 -10.43
CA GLU A 23 11.47 6.72 -11.00
C GLU A 23 10.33 7.31 -11.84
N THR A 24 9.68 6.50 -12.67
CA THR A 24 8.52 6.94 -13.47
C THR A 24 7.35 7.34 -12.57
N ALA A 25 7.07 6.58 -11.52
CA ALA A 25 6.02 6.93 -10.56
C ALA A 25 6.34 8.25 -9.82
N ALA A 26 7.59 8.45 -9.40
CA ALA A 26 8.03 9.70 -8.79
C ALA A 26 7.90 10.89 -9.74
N HIS A 27 8.25 10.71 -11.03
CA HIS A 27 8.12 11.72 -12.07
C HIS A 27 6.66 12.11 -12.33
N LEU A 28 5.74 11.13 -12.32
CA LEU A 28 4.29 11.38 -12.47
C LEU A 28 3.65 12.05 -11.24
N GLY A 29 4.38 12.16 -10.12
CA GLY A 29 3.93 12.84 -8.91
C GLY A 29 3.32 11.92 -7.85
N PHE A 30 3.54 10.59 -7.94
CA PHE A 30 3.16 9.68 -6.87
C PHE A 30 4.08 9.83 -5.67
N SER A 31 3.47 9.99 -4.49
CA SER A 31 4.21 10.20 -3.24
C SER A 31 4.50 8.93 -2.46
N THR A 32 3.61 7.93 -2.61
CA THR A 32 3.78 6.60 -2.03
C THR A 32 3.51 5.57 -3.11
N VAL A 33 4.36 4.55 -3.20
CA VAL A 33 4.15 3.39 -4.05
C VAL A 33 4.23 2.11 -3.23
N ALA A 34 3.47 1.08 -3.60
CA ALA A 34 3.60 -0.24 -2.99
C ALA A 34 4.06 -1.30 -4.00
N ILE A 35 5.10 -2.03 -3.65
CA ILE A 35 5.63 -3.16 -4.41
C ILE A 35 4.84 -4.40 -4.00
N ASN A 36 4.13 -4.98 -4.96
CA ASN A 36 3.25 -6.10 -4.78
C ASN A 36 3.97 -7.43 -5.07
N HIS A 37 4.02 -8.29 -4.06
CA HIS A 37 4.43 -9.68 -4.17
C HIS A 37 3.18 -10.54 -4.32
N VAL A 38 3.02 -11.20 -5.46
CA VAL A 38 1.88 -12.09 -5.72
C VAL A 38 2.24 -13.51 -5.27
N PHE A 39 1.42 -14.08 -4.40
CA PHE A 39 1.54 -15.46 -3.94
C PHE A 39 0.31 -16.25 -4.40
N GLU A 40 0.54 -17.23 -5.28
CA GLU A 40 -0.50 -18.11 -5.81
C GLU A 40 -0.25 -19.55 -5.32
N PRO A 41 -0.94 -19.98 -4.25
CA PRO A 41 -0.74 -21.31 -3.70
C PRO A 41 -1.19 -22.36 -4.69
N THR A 42 -0.25 -23.17 -5.17
CA THR A 42 -0.55 -24.30 -6.04
C THR A 42 -0.56 -25.60 -5.23
N ALA A 43 -1.55 -26.47 -5.45
CA ALA A 43 -1.71 -27.73 -4.72
C ALA A 43 -0.52 -28.71 -4.81
N LYS A 44 0.44 -28.48 -5.71
CA LYS A 44 1.51 -29.44 -6.05
C LYS A 44 2.83 -29.21 -5.32
N LYS A 45 3.05 -28.08 -4.65
CA LYS A 45 4.26 -27.82 -3.85
C LYS A 45 3.92 -26.95 -2.64
N LYS A 46 4.54 -27.27 -1.48
CA LYS A 46 4.53 -26.39 -0.30
C LYS A 46 5.36 -25.15 -0.64
N GLN A 47 4.75 -24.18 -1.30
CA GLN A 47 5.39 -22.91 -1.62
C GLN A 47 5.42 -22.04 -0.38
N GLU A 48 6.58 -21.47 -0.10
CA GLU A 48 6.74 -20.53 0.99
C GLU A 48 6.26 -19.15 0.55
N ILE A 49 5.65 -18.41 1.48
CA ILE A 49 5.27 -17.01 1.25
C ILE A 49 6.57 -16.24 1.00
N PRO A 50 6.66 -15.42 -0.05
CA PRO A 50 7.86 -14.64 -0.32
C PRO A 50 8.20 -13.74 0.87
N SER A 51 9.48 -13.56 1.16
CA SER A 51 9.91 -12.50 2.06
C SER A 51 9.87 -11.16 1.34
N PRO A 52 9.48 -10.07 2.03
CA PRO A 52 9.55 -8.73 1.47
C PRO A 52 11.01 -8.38 1.18
N THR A 53 11.28 -7.81 0.01
CA THR A 53 12.63 -7.29 -0.30
C THR A 53 12.89 -6.03 0.51
N LEU A 54 14.12 -5.88 1.01
CA LEU A 54 14.52 -4.65 1.68
C LEU A 54 14.62 -3.55 0.63
N ILE A 55 13.98 -2.41 0.90
CA ILE A 55 13.95 -1.27 -0.04
C ILE A 55 15.37 -0.83 -0.44
N LYS A 56 16.32 -0.90 0.51
CA LYS A 56 17.73 -0.59 0.29
C LYS A 56 18.41 -1.52 -0.72
N GLU A 57 17.95 -2.75 -0.88
CA GLU A 57 18.52 -3.70 -1.84
C GLU A 57 18.01 -3.46 -3.27
N LEU A 58 16.88 -2.75 -3.40
CA LEU A 58 16.24 -2.44 -4.67
C LEU A 58 16.76 -1.13 -5.24
N ILE A 59 16.91 -0.10 -4.40
CA ILE A 59 17.35 1.24 -4.80
C ILE A 59 18.19 1.84 -3.67
N ASP A 60 19.42 2.28 -3.99
CA ASP A 60 20.33 2.92 -3.04
C ASP A 60 19.80 4.30 -2.58
N GLU A 61 19.31 5.11 -3.52
CA GLU A 61 18.71 6.43 -3.26
C GLU A 61 17.35 6.58 -3.94
N LEU A 62 16.32 6.84 -3.13
CA LEU A 62 14.95 6.99 -3.61
C LEU A 62 14.77 8.34 -4.33
N PRO A 63 14.15 8.36 -5.52
CA PRO A 63 13.97 9.59 -6.29
C PRO A 63 13.06 10.58 -5.57
N ALA A 64 13.35 11.87 -5.72
CA ALA A 64 12.47 12.94 -5.28
C ALA A 64 11.22 13.01 -6.16
N VAL A 65 10.07 13.19 -5.53
CA VAL A 65 8.78 13.22 -6.24
C VAL A 65 8.62 14.54 -6.98
N GLN A 66 8.21 14.51 -8.24
CA GLN A 66 7.99 15.75 -9.00
C GLN A 66 6.96 16.65 -8.32
N GLY A 67 7.32 17.93 -8.14
CA GLY A 67 6.50 18.90 -7.41
C GLY A 67 6.63 18.83 -5.88
N ARG A 68 7.49 17.95 -5.33
CA ARG A 68 7.82 17.87 -3.90
C ARG A 68 9.31 17.66 -3.68
N SER A 69 9.89 18.31 -2.67
CA SER A 69 11.29 18.11 -2.27
C SER A 69 11.50 16.89 -1.36
N ARG A 70 10.62 15.89 -1.42
CA ARG A 70 10.70 14.68 -0.57
C ARG A 70 10.88 13.42 -1.42
N PRO A 71 11.65 12.43 -0.94
CA PRO A 71 11.78 11.15 -1.60
C PRO A 71 10.45 10.40 -1.61
N ILE A 72 10.25 9.56 -2.62
CA ILE A 72 9.10 8.67 -2.71
C ILE A 72 9.11 7.65 -1.58
N ARG A 73 7.94 7.39 -0.97
CA ARG A 73 7.79 6.34 0.05
C ARG A 73 7.47 5.02 -0.63
N VAL A 74 8.26 3.98 -0.39
CA VAL A 74 8.02 2.63 -0.92
C VAL A 74 7.49 1.73 0.20
N LEU A 75 6.43 0.99 -0.08
CA LEU A 75 5.81 0.02 0.82
C LEU A 75 5.89 -1.39 0.23
N ASN A 76 5.91 -2.41 1.08
CA ASN A 76 5.84 -3.79 0.65
C ASN A 76 4.42 -4.34 0.83
N ARG A 77 3.86 -4.88 -0.24
CA ARG A 77 2.51 -5.44 -0.29
C ARG A 77 2.57 -6.93 -0.63
N LEU A 78 1.72 -7.73 0.01
CA LEU A 78 1.47 -9.12 -0.36
C LEU A 78 0.06 -9.25 -0.92
N THR A 79 -0.09 -9.89 -2.09
CA THR A 79 -1.39 -10.30 -2.62
C THR A 79 -1.47 -11.82 -2.67
N VAL A 80 -2.42 -12.40 -1.94
CA VAL A 80 -2.66 -13.85 -1.94
C VAL A 80 -3.79 -14.19 -2.90
N VAL A 81 -3.50 -14.96 -3.96
CA VAL A 81 -4.52 -15.44 -4.90
C VAL A 81 -5.21 -16.66 -4.31
N MET A 82 -6.53 -16.56 -4.16
CA MET A 82 -7.32 -17.56 -3.44
C MET A 82 -8.18 -18.37 -4.39
N SER A 83 -7.82 -19.64 -4.56
CA SER A 83 -8.64 -20.66 -5.23
C SER A 83 -9.36 -21.57 -4.24
N ASP A 84 -8.81 -21.72 -3.04
CA ASP A 84 -9.40 -22.45 -1.92
C ASP A 84 -9.37 -21.60 -0.64
N SER A 85 -10.25 -21.89 0.31
CA SER A 85 -10.29 -21.24 1.63
C SER A 85 -9.03 -21.49 2.46
N SER A 86 -8.38 -22.64 2.26
CA SER A 86 -7.13 -23.03 2.94
C SER A 86 -5.91 -22.21 2.54
N HIS A 87 -6.00 -21.46 1.44
CA HIS A 87 -4.90 -20.64 0.91
C HIS A 87 -4.59 -19.42 1.78
N PHE A 88 -5.58 -18.91 2.51
CA PHE A 88 -5.40 -17.77 3.40
C PHE A 88 -5.21 -18.25 4.84
N ARG A 89 -4.12 -17.82 5.47
CA ARG A 89 -3.73 -18.21 6.84
C ARG A 89 -3.77 -16.97 7.75
N PRO A 90 -4.89 -16.66 8.43
CA PRO A 90 -5.07 -15.40 9.15
C PRO A 90 -3.91 -15.01 10.08
N ASN A 91 -3.30 -15.99 10.74
CA ASN A 91 -2.23 -15.79 11.74
C ASN A 91 -0.83 -16.16 11.23
N ALA A 92 -0.60 -16.17 9.92
CA ALA A 92 0.73 -16.41 9.35
C ALA A 92 1.70 -15.30 9.80
N ALA A 93 2.82 -15.69 10.41
CA ALA A 93 3.86 -14.76 10.85
C ALA A 93 4.47 -14.00 9.67
N GLU A 94 4.50 -14.64 8.50
CA GLU A 94 4.99 -14.12 7.24
C GLU A 94 4.23 -12.84 6.81
N TYR A 95 2.94 -12.74 7.11
CA TYR A 95 2.12 -11.57 6.77
C TYR A 95 2.51 -10.31 7.57
N ARG A 96 3.20 -10.45 8.71
CA ARG A 96 3.66 -9.31 9.51
C ARG A 96 4.82 -8.57 8.85
N GLY A 97 5.57 -9.23 7.96
CA GLY A 97 6.64 -8.61 7.19
C GLY A 97 6.15 -7.58 6.17
N PHE A 98 4.90 -7.71 5.70
CA PHE A 98 4.33 -6.85 4.65
C PHE A 98 3.51 -5.70 5.23
N ASP A 99 3.74 -4.50 4.71
CA ASP A 99 2.99 -3.28 5.03
C ASP A 99 1.51 -3.43 4.69
N LEU A 100 1.20 -3.90 3.48
CA LEU A 100 -0.18 -4.09 3.01
C LEU A 100 -0.47 -5.57 2.77
N LEU A 101 -1.64 -6.02 3.19
CA LEU A 101 -2.13 -7.36 2.91
C LEU A 101 -3.38 -7.31 2.02
N ALA A 102 -3.28 -7.94 0.86
CA ALA A 102 -4.33 -8.04 -0.12
C ALA A 102 -4.70 -9.50 -0.43
N VAL A 103 -5.95 -9.73 -0.79
CA VAL A 103 -6.44 -11.04 -1.26
C VAL A 103 -7.14 -10.90 -2.59
N GLN A 104 -6.94 -11.88 -3.47
CA GLN A 104 -7.62 -11.96 -4.77
C GLN A 104 -8.49 -13.22 -4.81
N PRO A 105 -9.77 -13.14 -4.43
CA PRO A 105 -10.70 -14.26 -4.49
C PRO A 105 -11.10 -14.59 -5.93
N THR A 106 -11.10 -15.87 -6.29
CA THR A 106 -11.50 -16.35 -7.63
C THR A 106 -12.95 -16.84 -7.69
N THR A 107 -13.58 -17.15 -6.55
CA THR A 107 -14.95 -17.68 -6.47
C THR A 107 -15.83 -16.81 -5.58
N GLU A 108 -17.16 -16.88 -5.78
CA GLU A 108 -18.13 -16.12 -4.99
C GLU A 108 -18.06 -16.43 -3.49
N LYS A 109 -17.87 -17.70 -3.14
CA LYS A 109 -17.77 -18.15 -1.74
C LYS A 109 -16.55 -17.53 -1.06
N LEU A 110 -15.42 -17.49 -1.74
CA LEU A 110 -14.19 -16.87 -1.23
C LEU A 110 -14.30 -15.35 -1.17
N PHE A 111 -14.95 -14.73 -2.15
CA PHE A 111 -15.23 -13.30 -2.11
C PHE A 111 -16.10 -12.93 -0.89
N HIS A 112 -17.16 -13.69 -0.63
CA HIS A 112 -18.00 -13.52 0.55
C HIS A 112 -17.18 -13.70 1.84
N ALA A 113 -16.37 -14.75 1.94
CA ALA A 113 -15.51 -14.98 3.11
C ALA A 113 -14.48 -13.84 3.30
N ALA A 114 -13.88 -13.33 2.23
CA ALA A 114 -12.97 -12.20 2.29
C ALA A 114 -13.63 -10.93 2.82
N CYS A 115 -14.87 -10.67 2.39
CA CYS A 115 -15.64 -9.52 2.83
C CYS A 115 -16.06 -9.59 4.31
N MET A 116 -16.30 -10.78 4.85
CA MET A 116 -16.91 -10.96 6.18
C MET A 116 -15.91 -11.39 7.25
N LEU A 117 -14.97 -12.27 6.91
CA LEU A 117 -14.15 -13.01 7.88
C LEU A 117 -12.68 -12.63 7.85
N TYR A 118 -12.10 -12.38 6.67
CA TYR A 118 -10.65 -12.18 6.58
C TYR A 118 -10.24 -10.79 7.06
N GLU A 119 -9.17 -10.75 7.85
CA GLU A 119 -8.49 -9.53 8.32
C GLU A 119 -7.46 -9.11 7.29
N VAL A 120 -7.92 -8.39 6.27
CA VAL A 120 -7.13 -7.93 5.13
C VAL A 120 -7.36 -6.44 4.91
N ASP A 121 -6.41 -5.78 4.28
CA ASP A 121 -6.49 -4.35 3.99
C ASP A 121 -7.22 -4.11 2.65
N ILE A 122 -6.95 -4.98 1.67
CA ILE A 122 -7.41 -4.81 0.29
C ILE A 122 -8.02 -6.12 -0.23
N ILE A 123 -9.17 -6.02 -0.89
CA ILE A 123 -9.75 -7.10 -1.70
C ILE A 123 -9.58 -6.75 -3.17
N CYS A 124 -8.73 -7.50 -3.86
CA CYS A 124 -8.47 -7.34 -5.29
C CYS A 124 -9.58 -7.98 -6.10
N VAL A 125 -10.20 -7.22 -6.99
CA VAL A 125 -11.16 -7.77 -7.94
C VAL A 125 -10.42 -8.22 -9.20
N SER A 126 -10.57 -9.49 -9.58
CA SER A 126 -10.04 -9.97 -10.86
C SER A 126 -10.82 -9.35 -12.01
N VAL A 127 -10.16 -8.48 -12.77
CA VAL A 127 -10.79 -7.68 -13.85
C VAL A 127 -10.35 -8.10 -15.26
N THR A 128 -9.52 -9.15 -15.36
CA THR A 128 -8.95 -9.62 -16.63
C THR A 128 -9.89 -10.50 -17.43
N GLU A 129 -10.85 -11.14 -16.77
CA GLU A 129 -11.77 -12.12 -17.35
C GLU A 129 -13.22 -11.83 -16.91
N LYS A 130 -14.18 -12.48 -17.56
CA LYS A 130 -15.58 -12.43 -17.12
C LYS A 130 -15.67 -13.07 -15.73
N LEU A 131 -16.10 -12.28 -14.74
CA LEU A 131 -16.30 -12.81 -13.40
C LEU A 131 -17.40 -13.87 -13.41
N PRO A 132 -17.20 -15.02 -12.74
CA PRO A 132 -18.21 -16.08 -12.68
C PRO A 132 -19.33 -15.78 -11.68
N PHE A 133 -19.31 -14.62 -11.03
CA PHE A 133 -20.26 -14.22 -9.99
C PHE A 133 -20.54 -12.72 -10.02
N PHE A 134 -21.60 -12.32 -9.31
CA PHE A 134 -21.99 -10.92 -9.14
C PHE A 134 -21.67 -10.43 -7.73
N PHE A 135 -21.38 -9.13 -7.60
CA PHE A 135 -21.12 -8.52 -6.30
C PHE A 135 -22.43 -8.31 -5.54
N LYS A 136 -22.67 -9.10 -4.50
CA LYS A 136 -23.80 -8.89 -3.58
C LYS A 136 -23.53 -7.69 -2.68
N ARG A 137 -24.55 -6.83 -2.49
CA ARG A 137 -24.45 -5.62 -1.65
C ARG A 137 -24.14 -5.90 -0.18
N ALA A 138 -24.74 -6.94 0.41
CA ALA A 138 -24.57 -7.22 1.83
C ALA A 138 -23.11 -7.55 2.21
N PRO A 139 -22.40 -8.47 1.52
CA PRO A 139 -20.98 -8.70 1.76
C PRO A 139 -20.12 -7.47 1.51
N VAL A 140 -20.38 -6.75 0.42
CA VAL A 140 -19.66 -5.52 0.07
C VAL A 140 -19.76 -4.48 1.19
N ASN A 141 -20.97 -4.21 1.68
CA ASN A 141 -21.18 -3.28 2.78
C ASN A 141 -20.54 -3.76 4.09
N GLY A 142 -20.51 -5.08 4.33
CA GLY A 142 -19.78 -5.67 5.45
C GLY A 142 -18.28 -5.38 5.40
N ALA A 143 -17.67 -5.51 4.22
CA ALA A 143 -16.26 -5.17 4.02
C ALA A 143 -16.00 -3.66 4.24
N VAL A 144 -16.85 -2.81 3.65
CA VAL A 144 -16.77 -1.34 3.79
C VAL A 144 -16.87 -0.92 5.25
N GLY A 145 -17.79 -1.52 6.02
CA GLY A 145 -17.97 -1.23 7.45
C GLY A 145 -16.78 -1.60 8.32
N ARG A 146 -15.98 -2.59 7.89
CA ARG A 146 -14.72 -2.97 8.56
C ARG A 146 -13.52 -2.10 8.14
N GLY A 147 -13.68 -1.21 7.17
CA GLY A 147 -12.58 -0.41 6.62
C GLY A 147 -11.76 -1.11 5.54
N VAL A 148 -12.21 -2.28 5.06
CA VAL A 148 -11.58 -2.98 3.93
C VAL A 148 -11.93 -2.28 2.63
N VAL A 149 -10.97 -2.24 1.71
CA VAL A 149 -11.09 -1.50 0.45
C VAL A 149 -11.03 -2.45 -0.73
N PHE A 150 -11.84 -2.18 -1.76
CA PHE A 150 -11.80 -2.92 -3.02
C PHE A 150 -10.83 -2.28 -4.00
N GLU A 151 -10.05 -3.09 -4.68
CA GLU A 151 -9.09 -2.62 -5.67
C GLU A 151 -9.47 -3.03 -7.08
N VAL A 152 -9.40 -2.05 -7.99
CA VAL A 152 -9.54 -2.23 -9.44
C VAL A 152 -8.23 -1.84 -10.11
N SER A 153 -7.58 -2.82 -10.74
CA SER A 153 -6.33 -2.58 -11.48
C SER A 153 -6.59 -2.21 -12.94
N TYR A 154 -6.00 -1.11 -13.42
CA TYR A 154 -6.29 -0.61 -14.76
C TYR A 154 -5.32 -1.09 -15.84
N SER A 155 -4.13 -1.60 -15.52
CA SER A 155 -3.15 -1.97 -16.56
C SER A 155 -3.66 -3.05 -17.51
N ALA A 156 -4.55 -3.94 -17.04
CA ALA A 156 -5.17 -4.95 -17.90
C ALA A 156 -5.96 -4.33 -19.07
N ALA A 157 -6.59 -3.17 -18.86
CA ALA A 157 -7.35 -2.46 -19.89
C ALA A 157 -6.47 -1.75 -20.93
N ILE A 158 -5.21 -1.47 -20.58
CA ILE A 158 -4.21 -0.86 -21.47
C ILE A 158 -3.62 -1.94 -22.39
N ARG A 159 -3.29 -3.12 -21.85
CA ARG A 159 -2.56 -4.18 -22.56
C ARG A 159 -3.36 -4.84 -23.68
N ASP A 160 -4.65 -5.09 -23.47
CA ASP A 160 -5.48 -5.85 -24.41
C ASP A 160 -6.91 -5.29 -24.50
N SER A 161 -7.45 -5.23 -25.72
CA SER A 161 -8.80 -4.70 -25.98
C SER A 161 -9.91 -5.60 -25.46
N THR A 162 -9.69 -6.92 -25.42
CA THR A 162 -10.68 -7.87 -24.90
C THR A 162 -10.75 -7.74 -23.38
N ARG A 163 -9.59 -7.69 -22.71
CA ARG A 163 -9.49 -7.45 -21.26
C ARG A 163 -10.09 -6.11 -20.87
N ARG A 164 -9.91 -5.05 -21.68
CA ARG A 164 -10.53 -3.73 -21.46
C ARG A 164 -12.04 -3.82 -21.27
N ARG A 165 -12.74 -4.59 -22.11
CA ARG A 165 -14.20 -4.76 -22.01
C ARG A 165 -14.58 -5.38 -20.66
N TYR A 166 -13.87 -6.42 -20.24
CA TYR A 166 -14.12 -7.06 -18.95
C TYR A 166 -13.76 -6.17 -17.77
N THR A 167 -12.67 -5.41 -17.86
CA THR A 167 -12.26 -4.48 -16.80
C THR A 167 -13.31 -3.41 -16.57
N ILE A 168 -13.81 -2.77 -17.63
CA ILE A 168 -14.88 -1.76 -17.51
C ILE A 168 -16.16 -2.40 -16.97
N ALA A 169 -16.60 -3.53 -17.53
CA ALA A 169 -17.84 -4.18 -17.11
C ALA A 169 -17.82 -4.65 -15.64
N ASN A 170 -16.72 -5.27 -15.20
CA ASN A 170 -16.55 -5.73 -13.83
C ASN A 170 -16.41 -4.56 -12.85
N ALA A 171 -15.71 -3.49 -13.24
CA ALA A 171 -15.58 -2.29 -12.42
C ALA A 171 -16.94 -1.60 -12.21
N VAL A 172 -17.72 -1.41 -13.29
CA VAL A 172 -19.08 -0.84 -13.19
C VAL A 172 -19.98 -1.69 -12.28
N SER A 173 -19.94 -3.02 -12.44
CA SER A 173 -20.68 -3.96 -11.58
C SER A 173 -20.30 -3.82 -10.10
N LEU A 174 -19.01 -3.61 -9.80
CA LEU A 174 -18.54 -3.34 -8.45
C LEU A 174 -19.06 -1.98 -7.94
N MET A 175 -18.99 -0.93 -8.76
CA MET A 175 -19.45 0.41 -8.36
C MET A 175 -20.95 0.45 -8.07
N GLU A 176 -21.77 -0.30 -8.81
CA GLU A 176 -23.22 -0.42 -8.55
C GLU A 176 -23.53 -1.05 -7.17
N SER A 177 -22.61 -1.90 -6.69
CA SER A 177 -22.72 -2.55 -5.38
C SER A 177 -22.11 -1.75 -4.24
N CYS A 178 -20.94 -1.13 -4.45
CA CYS A 178 -20.25 -0.30 -3.46
C CYS A 178 -20.79 1.13 -3.36
N ARG A 179 -21.51 1.62 -4.40
CA ARG A 179 -21.86 3.03 -4.60
C ARG A 179 -20.63 3.95 -4.55
N GLY A 180 -19.51 3.50 -5.11
CA GLY A 180 -18.24 4.23 -5.16
C GLY A 180 -17.45 4.33 -3.84
N LYS A 181 -17.95 3.76 -2.74
CA LYS A 181 -17.28 3.81 -1.43
C LYS A 181 -16.16 2.78 -1.32
N ASN A 182 -15.07 3.16 -0.67
CA ASN A 182 -13.91 2.30 -0.37
C ASN A 182 -13.41 1.52 -1.60
N VAL A 183 -13.22 2.23 -2.71
CA VAL A 183 -12.57 1.68 -3.91
C VAL A 183 -11.27 2.42 -4.16
N ILE A 184 -10.22 1.69 -4.52
CA ILE A 184 -8.96 2.25 -4.99
C ILE A 184 -8.69 1.83 -6.43
N LEU A 185 -8.04 2.73 -7.17
CA LEU A 185 -7.54 2.47 -8.52
C LEU A 185 -6.02 2.34 -8.45
N SER A 186 -5.50 1.24 -8.98
CA SER A 186 -4.08 0.92 -8.95
C SER A 186 -3.60 0.50 -10.33
N SER A 187 -2.29 0.63 -10.57
CA SER A 187 -1.76 0.28 -11.88
C SER A 187 -1.71 -1.23 -12.09
N ALA A 188 -1.15 -2.01 -11.16
CA ALA A 188 -0.63 -3.36 -11.40
C ALA A 188 0.37 -3.38 -12.57
N ALA A 189 1.15 -2.30 -12.71
CA ALA A 189 2.09 -2.12 -13.80
C ALA A 189 3.26 -3.12 -13.70
N GLU A 190 3.61 -3.71 -14.85
CA GLU A 190 4.84 -4.50 -15.04
C GLU A 190 5.89 -3.69 -15.81
N LYS A 191 5.44 -2.70 -16.58
CA LYS A 191 6.29 -1.84 -17.41
C LYS A 191 6.08 -0.37 -17.04
N PRO A 192 7.14 0.47 -17.07
CA PRO A 192 7.04 1.91 -16.77
C PRO A 192 5.97 2.63 -17.59
N LEU A 193 5.82 2.25 -18.87
CA LEU A 193 4.84 2.85 -19.80
C LEU A 193 3.38 2.50 -19.49
N GLU A 194 3.10 1.64 -18.52
CA GLU A 194 1.74 1.30 -18.09
C GLU A 194 1.24 2.23 -16.98
N ILE A 195 2.13 2.91 -16.27
CA ILE A 195 1.77 3.86 -15.22
C ILE A 195 1.18 5.12 -15.87
N ARG A 196 0.09 5.64 -15.30
CA ARG A 196 -0.57 6.88 -15.73
C ARG A 196 -0.48 7.94 -14.64
N GLY A 197 -0.57 9.21 -15.03
CA GLY A 197 -0.62 10.31 -14.06
C GLY A 197 -1.87 10.21 -13.17
N PRO A 198 -1.82 10.69 -11.92
CA PRO A 198 -2.94 10.56 -10.99
C PRO A 198 -4.25 11.17 -11.51
N TYR A 199 -4.18 12.30 -12.22
CA TYR A 199 -5.35 12.94 -12.81
C TYR A 199 -5.93 12.15 -14.00
N ASP A 200 -5.10 11.46 -14.78
CA ASP A 200 -5.57 10.57 -15.85
C ASP A 200 -6.29 9.35 -15.25
N ILE A 201 -5.79 8.85 -14.12
CA ILE A 201 -6.44 7.76 -13.38
C ILE A 201 -7.79 8.22 -12.81
N THR A 202 -7.90 9.46 -12.33
CA THR A 202 -9.19 10.05 -11.92
C THR A 202 -10.19 10.08 -13.08
N ASN A 203 -9.76 10.51 -14.27
CA ASN A 203 -10.60 10.47 -15.47
C ASN A 203 -11.03 9.05 -15.84
N LEU A 204 -10.14 8.06 -15.66
CA LEU A 204 -10.49 6.64 -15.86
C LEU A 204 -11.51 6.15 -14.81
N GLY A 205 -11.43 6.66 -13.57
CA GLY A 205 -12.41 6.38 -12.52
C GLY A 205 -13.84 6.76 -12.92
N LEU A 206 -14.00 7.88 -13.64
CA LEU A 206 -15.30 8.29 -14.19
C LEU A 206 -15.86 7.25 -15.17
N LEU A 207 -15.00 6.65 -16.01
CA LEU A 207 -15.40 5.58 -16.93
C LEU A 207 -15.86 4.31 -16.19
N PHE A 208 -15.32 4.06 -15.00
CA PHE A 208 -15.74 2.95 -14.15
C PHE A 208 -17.02 3.22 -13.36
N GLY A 209 -17.60 4.44 -13.46
CA GLY A 209 -18.84 4.81 -12.79
C GLY A 209 -18.65 5.46 -11.42
N LEU A 210 -17.44 5.92 -11.09
CA LEU A 210 -17.21 6.76 -9.91
C LEU A 210 -17.65 8.21 -10.18
N SER A 211 -18.02 8.93 -9.12
CA SER A 211 -18.15 10.38 -9.18
C SER A 211 -16.78 11.06 -9.26
N ASP A 212 -16.70 12.33 -9.66
CA ASP A 212 -15.43 13.06 -9.72
C ASP A 212 -14.71 13.13 -8.36
N ALA A 213 -15.49 13.35 -7.29
CA ALA A 213 -14.97 13.34 -5.93
C ALA A 213 -14.43 11.96 -5.53
N ASP A 214 -15.23 10.90 -5.74
CA ASP A 214 -14.84 9.54 -5.37
C ASP A 214 -13.66 9.03 -6.21
N ALA A 215 -13.59 9.39 -7.49
CA ALA A 215 -12.50 9.02 -8.39
C ALA A 215 -11.18 9.66 -7.97
N LYS A 216 -11.21 10.91 -7.50
CA LYS A 216 -10.03 11.57 -6.94
C LYS A 216 -9.63 10.96 -5.60
N ASP A 217 -10.61 10.66 -4.74
CA ASP A 217 -10.37 10.03 -3.45
C ASP A 217 -9.82 8.61 -3.58
N ALA A 218 -10.23 7.86 -4.61
CA ALA A 218 -9.75 6.52 -4.92
C ALA A 218 -8.23 6.43 -5.17
N VAL A 219 -7.58 7.54 -5.54
CA VAL A 219 -6.11 7.61 -5.76
C VAL A 219 -5.40 8.38 -4.63
N SER A 220 -6.15 9.08 -3.78
CA SER A 220 -5.62 9.94 -2.71
C SER A 220 -6.12 9.51 -1.33
N THR A 221 -7.30 9.97 -0.92
CA THR A 221 -7.80 9.84 0.44
C THR A 221 -8.05 8.38 0.83
N THR A 222 -8.66 7.59 -0.06
CA THR A 222 -8.94 6.17 0.16
C THR A 222 -7.65 5.36 0.20
N CYS A 223 -6.65 5.68 -0.64
CA CYS A 223 -5.34 5.04 -0.53
C CYS A 223 -4.68 5.32 0.82
N ARG A 224 -4.82 6.54 1.34
CA ARG A 224 -4.31 6.89 2.67
C ARG A 224 -5.03 6.11 3.78
N SER A 225 -6.34 5.93 3.69
CA SER A 225 -7.07 5.14 4.70
C SER A 225 -6.65 3.67 4.69
N VAL A 226 -6.35 3.09 3.52
CA VAL A 226 -5.80 1.72 3.41
C VAL A 226 -4.46 1.61 4.14
N VAL A 227 -3.56 2.55 3.92
CA VAL A 227 -2.24 2.56 4.56
C VAL A 227 -2.38 2.67 6.09
N LEU A 228 -3.27 3.52 6.58
CA LEU A 228 -3.54 3.65 8.02
C LEU A 228 -4.19 2.39 8.60
N HIS A 229 -5.13 1.78 7.89
CA HIS A 229 -5.74 0.51 8.29
C HIS A 229 -4.67 -0.58 8.43
N ALA A 230 -3.74 -0.66 7.49
CA ALA A 230 -2.67 -1.63 7.53
C ALA A 230 -1.65 -1.37 8.66
N GLU A 231 -1.37 -0.11 8.97
CA GLU A 231 -0.58 0.27 10.15
C GLU A 231 -1.29 -0.18 11.45
N THR A 232 -2.62 -0.05 11.54
CA THR A 232 -3.38 -0.55 12.69
C THR A 232 -3.43 -2.08 12.79
N ARG A 233 -3.39 -2.80 11.67
CA ARG A 233 -3.28 -4.27 11.62
C ARG A 233 -1.92 -4.76 12.12
N LYS A 234 -0.85 -4.05 11.76
CA LYS A 234 0.52 -4.38 12.21
C LYS A 234 0.72 -4.13 13.70
N LEU A 235 0.06 -3.11 14.21
CA LEU A 235 0.15 -2.68 15.60
C LEU A 235 -0.99 -3.29 16.42
N ALA A 236 -0.94 -3.16 17.74
CA ALA A 236 -1.97 -3.72 18.62
C ALA A 236 -3.22 -2.80 18.66
N SER A 237 -3.97 -2.72 17.55
CA SER A 237 -5.33 -2.14 17.40
C SER A 237 -5.65 -0.95 18.31
N GLY A 238 -4.78 0.07 18.32
CA GLY A 238 -4.95 1.29 19.12
C GLY A 238 -3.69 1.79 19.83
N ILE A 239 -2.65 0.98 19.96
CA ILE A 239 -1.38 1.37 20.58
C ILE A 239 -0.28 1.47 19.52
N ILE A 240 0.26 2.68 19.31
CA ILE A 240 1.41 2.92 18.45
C ILE A 240 2.68 2.93 19.32
N TYR A 241 3.47 1.88 19.23
CA TYR A 241 4.77 1.81 19.88
C TYR A 241 5.87 2.25 18.91
N THR A 242 6.45 3.43 19.14
CA THR A 242 7.60 3.91 18.38
C THR A 242 8.81 4.06 19.30
N MET A 243 9.92 3.39 18.97
CA MET A 243 11.21 3.72 19.56
C MET A 243 11.87 4.82 18.73
N LYS A 244 12.09 5.99 19.33
CA LYS A 244 12.94 7.01 18.74
C LYS A 244 14.40 6.67 19.07
N SER A 245 15.12 6.04 18.15
CA SER A 245 16.57 5.98 18.26
C SER A 245 17.14 7.36 17.89
N CYS A 246 17.75 8.05 18.85
CA CYS A 246 18.62 9.17 18.54
C CYS A 246 19.85 8.58 17.84
N THR A 247 19.85 8.58 16.52
CA THR A 247 21.08 8.34 15.76
C THR A 247 21.76 9.69 15.68
N GLU A 248 22.79 9.90 16.50
CA GLU A 248 23.65 11.08 16.39
C GLU A 248 24.27 11.06 14.99
N SER A 249 23.78 11.94 14.11
CA SER A 249 24.55 12.32 12.93
C SER A 249 25.77 13.06 13.44
N SER A 250 26.92 12.39 13.44
CA SER A 250 28.22 12.91 13.82
C SER A 250 28.60 14.11 12.95
N SER A 251 28.23 15.32 13.35
CA SER A 251 28.91 16.55 12.95
C SER A 251 30.14 16.72 13.84
N LEU A 252 31.24 16.04 13.47
CA LEU A 252 32.57 16.39 13.94
C LEU A 252 32.93 17.76 13.37
N GLN A 253 32.70 18.81 14.14
CA GLN A 253 33.48 20.05 14.06
C GLN A 253 34.01 20.34 15.46
N GLY A 254 35.33 20.17 15.60
CA GLY A 254 36.04 20.34 16.87
C GLY A 254 35.91 21.76 17.39
N ALA A 255 35.59 21.87 18.67
CA ALA A 255 35.83 23.08 19.45
C ALA A 255 37.14 22.89 20.24
N PRO A 256 38.05 23.89 20.27
CA PRO A 256 39.32 23.81 21.00
C PRO A 256 39.08 23.87 22.52
N PRO A 257 40.05 23.40 23.34
CA PRO A 257 39.88 23.27 24.79
C PRO A 257 39.79 24.66 25.44
N ALA A 258 38.82 24.82 26.35
CA ALA A 258 38.67 26.03 27.15
C ALA A 258 39.75 26.08 28.23
N ASP A 259 40.51 27.17 28.21
CA ASP A 259 41.53 27.55 29.17
C ASP A 259 41.01 27.61 30.61
N THR A 260 41.93 27.30 31.52
CA THR A 260 41.84 27.44 32.98
C THR A 260 41.48 28.86 33.42
N GLY A 261 40.49 29.01 34.31
CA GLY A 261 40.16 30.28 34.97
C GLY A 261 39.24 30.09 36.17
N GLU A 262 39.61 30.71 37.29
CA GLU A 262 39.14 30.51 38.67
C GLU A 262 37.62 30.58 38.93
N ALA A 263 37.17 29.80 39.92
CA ALA A 263 35.84 29.89 40.52
C ALA A 263 35.76 31.01 41.58
N PRO A 264 34.70 31.83 41.63
CA PRO A 264 34.44 32.67 42.79
C PRO A 264 33.58 31.95 43.84
N ALA A 265 33.96 32.14 45.09
CA ALA A 265 33.34 31.59 46.29
C ALA A 265 32.11 32.38 46.77
N ALA A 266 31.34 31.73 47.66
CA ALA A 266 30.20 32.19 48.49
C ALA A 266 28.80 31.89 47.89
N LYS A 267 27.86 31.23 48.57
CA LYS A 267 27.59 31.14 50.01
C LYS A 267 27.17 29.72 50.43
N ARG A 268 27.69 29.26 51.57
CA ARG A 268 27.26 28.06 52.30
C ARG A 268 25.88 28.26 52.92
N ALA A 269 24.99 27.27 52.78
CA ALA A 269 23.90 27.01 53.73
C ALA A 269 24.14 25.63 54.36
N LYS A 270 24.10 25.57 55.70
CA LYS A 270 24.36 24.38 56.53
C LYS A 270 23.14 23.43 56.54
N PRO A 271 23.33 22.12 56.82
CA PRO A 271 22.25 21.14 56.90
C PRO A 271 21.51 21.24 58.25
N HIS A 272 20.19 21.04 58.24
CA HIS A 272 19.38 20.87 59.43
C HIS A 272 19.37 19.39 59.84
N LEU A 273 19.80 19.10 61.08
CA LEU A 273 19.37 17.94 61.85
C LEU A 273 18.36 18.41 62.89
N THR A 274 17.21 17.74 62.94
CA THR A 274 16.56 17.14 64.12
C THR A 274 15.56 16.12 63.61
#